data_AF-A0A5C7NZX9-F1
#
_entry.id   AF-A0A5C7NZX9-F1
#
_cell.length_a   1.000
_cell.length_b   1.000
_cell.length_c   1.000
_cell.angle_alpha   90.00
_cell.angle_beta   90.00
_cell.angle_gamma   90.00
#
_symmetry.space_group_name_H-M   'P 1'
#
loop_
_entity.id
_entity.type
_entity.pdbx_description
1 polymer ?
#
loop_
_entity_poly.entity_id
_entity_poly.type
_entity_poly.pdbx_seq_one_letter_code
_entity_poly.pdbx_strand_id
1 'polypeptide(L)'
;MGDRGNIKCGVEKSVWIYSHWHGSSLPVVLQKALNDGRKRWGDESYLNRIIAQAVMDLDPCRLEWVGISPEMTDNEHHILEVDHDSQRVRVLSGDDGGRRVLREWDFAEYVRMPYSELKGVI
;
A
#
# COMPACT_ATOMS: atom_id res chain seq x y z
N MET A 1 -5.43 16.45 12.00
CA MET A 1 -6.70 15.77 11.68
C MET A 1 -6.51 15.16 10.32
N GLY A 2 -6.67 13.86 10.23
CA GLY A 2 -6.37 13.05 9.05
C GLY A 2 -6.58 11.58 9.37
N ASP A 3 -6.61 10.77 8.33
CA ASP A 3 -6.39 9.33 8.38
C ASP A 3 -5.32 9.05 7.32
N ARG A 4 -4.06 9.30 7.69
CA ARG A 4 -2.95 9.40 6.73
C ARG A 4 -2.18 8.10 6.62
N GLY A 5 -2.12 7.52 5.43
CA GLY A 5 -1.42 6.27 5.21
C GLY A 5 -0.68 6.24 3.90
N ASN A 6 0.26 5.31 3.82
CA ASN A 6 1.20 5.20 2.72
C ASN A 6 1.38 3.73 2.30
N ILE A 7 1.41 3.51 0.99
CA ILE A 7 1.88 2.27 0.36
C ILE A 7 3.20 2.58 -0.33
N LYS A 8 4.26 1.88 0.07
CA LYS A 8 5.57 1.91 -0.58
C LYS A 8 5.63 0.79 -1.61
N CYS A 9 5.62 1.12 -2.89
CA CYS A 9 5.78 0.13 -3.96
C CYS A 9 7.25 0.04 -4.37
N GLY A 10 7.90 -1.09 -4.09
CA GLY A 10 9.34 -1.31 -4.25
C GLY A 10 10.13 -1.24 -2.93
N VAL A 11 11.29 -1.89 -2.89
CA VAL A 11 12.13 -2.00 -1.67
C VAL A 11 13.22 -0.92 -1.64
N GLU A 12 14.13 -0.92 -2.61
CA GLU A 12 15.21 0.08 -2.69
C GLU A 12 14.79 1.30 -3.51
N LYS A 13 14.36 1.07 -4.75
CA LYS A 13 13.70 2.07 -5.59
C LYS A 13 12.22 1.92 -5.38
N SER A 14 11.59 2.99 -4.92
CA SER A 14 10.17 2.93 -4.58
C SER A 14 9.43 4.16 -5.03
N VAL A 15 8.14 3.96 -5.22
CA VAL A 15 7.16 5.03 -5.35
C VAL A 15 6.19 4.93 -4.19
N TRP A 16 5.86 6.07 -3.61
CA TRP A 16 4.95 6.18 -2.48
C TRP A 16 3.57 6.59 -2.99
N ILE A 17 2.57 5.79 -2.67
CA ILE A 17 1.17 6.05 -2.99
C ILE A 17 0.46 6.31 -1.67
N TYR A 18 -0.16 7.48 -1.53
CA TYR A 18 -0.65 7.94 -0.24
C TYR A 18 -2.11 8.37 -0.28
N SER A 19 -2.73 8.39 0.91
CA SER A 19 -4.03 9.00 1.15
C SER A 19 -4.01 9.79 2.46
N HIS A 20 -4.73 10.91 2.49
CA HIS A 20 -4.87 11.80 3.64
C HIS A 20 -6.09 11.46 4.53
N TRP A 21 -7.11 10.80 3.97
CA TRP A 21 -8.39 10.53 4.63
C TRP A 21 -8.78 9.05 4.67
N HIS A 22 -7.99 8.17 4.06
CA HIS A 22 -8.30 6.75 3.92
C HIS A 22 -7.12 5.82 4.28
N GLY A 23 -6.18 6.29 5.08
CA GLY A 23 -5.00 5.57 5.54
C GLY A 23 -5.35 4.18 6.10
N SER A 24 -6.27 4.11 7.06
CA SER A 24 -6.75 2.87 7.68
C SER A 24 -7.40 1.88 6.69
N SER A 25 -7.84 2.37 5.53
CA SER A 25 -8.47 1.55 4.48
C SER A 25 -7.47 1.01 3.45
N LEU A 26 -6.23 1.50 3.44
CA LEU A 26 -5.21 1.09 2.48
C LEU A 26 -4.93 -0.42 2.43
N PRO A 27 -4.98 -1.21 3.52
CA PRO A 27 -4.81 -2.66 3.43
C PRO A 27 -5.88 -3.32 2.53
N VAL A 28 -7.12 -2.88 2.68
CA VAL A 28 -8.25 -3.40 1.89
C VAL A 28 -8.11 -2.99 0.43
N VAL A 29 -7.70 -1.75 0.19
CA VAL A 29 -7.49 -1.19 -1.16
C VAL A 29 -6.35 -1.92 -1.86
N LEU A 30 -5.24 -2.13 -1.17
CA LEU A 30 -4.10 -2.91 -1.67
C LEU A 30 -4.51 -4.36 -1.96
N GLN A 31 -5.30 -4.99 -1.08
CA GLN A 31 -5.76 -6.35 -1.30
C GLN A 31 -6.59 -6.45 -2.58
N LYS A 32 -7.53 -5.53 -2.77
CA LYS A 32 -8.35 -5.45 -3.99
C LYS A 32 -7.45 -5.25 -5.22
N ALA A 33 -6.51 -4.30 -5.18
CA ALA A 33 -5.61 -4.02 -6.28
C ALA A 33 -4.75 -5.23 -6.66
N LEU A 34 -4.19 -5.94 -5.67
CA LEU A 34 -3.42 -7.17 -5.90
C LEU A 34 -4.29 -8.30 -6.46
N ASN A 35 -5.54 -8.41 -6.02
CA ASN A 35 -6.48 -9.41 -6.55
C ASN A 35 -6.87 -9.12 -8.01
N ASP A 36 -7.16 -7.86 -8.34
CA ASP A 36 -7.46 -7.42 -9.71
C ASP A 36 -6.21 -7.57 -10.61
N GLY A 37 -5.03 -7.32 -10.04
CA GLY A 37 -3.73 -7.36 -10.69
C GLY A 37 -3.03 -8.72 -10.74
N ARG A 38 -3.69 -9.84 -10.43
CA ARG A 38 -3.06 -11.19 -10.37
C ARG A 38 -2.19 -11.55 -11.57
N LYS A 39 -2.62 -11.18 -12.78
CA LYS A 39 -1.87 -11.44 -14.03
C LYS A 39 -0.65 -10.53 -14.23
N ARG A 40 -0.43 -9.57 -13.32
CA ARG A 40 0.61 -8.55 -13.35
C ARG A 40 1.53 -8.60 -12.13
N TRP A 41 1.45 -9.65 -11.30
CA TRP A 41 2.30 -9.76 -10.10
C TRP A 41 3.80 -9.72 -10.39
N GLY A 42 4.23 -10.25 -11.54
CA GLY A 42 5.62 -10.17 -12.01
C GLY A 42 5.93 -8.97 -12.91
N ASP A 43 5.05 -7.97 -12.97
CA ASP A 43 5.19 -6.77 -13.80
C ASP A 43 4.99 -5.53 -12.94
N GLU A 44 6.08 -5.09 -12.31
CA GLU A 44 6.11 -3.97 -11.35
C GLU A 44 5.40 -2.73 -11.90
N SER A 45 5.71 -2.31 -13.12
CA SER A 45 5.18 -1.08 -13.70
C SER A 45 3.65 -1.11 -13.84
N TYR A 46 3.09 -2.23 -14.27
CA TYR A 46 1.64 -2.40 -14.41
C TYR A 46 0.97 -2.63 -13.07
N LEU A 47 1.59 -3.35 -12.14
CA LEU A 47 1.02 -3.55 -10.80
C LEU A 47 0.97 -2.24 -10.02
N ASN A 48 2.03 -1.43 -10.07
CA ASN A 48 2.08 -0.10 -9.46
C ASN A 48 0.99 0.81 -10.01
N ARG A 49 0.76 0.76 -11.33
CA ARG A 49 -0.37 1.47 -11.95
C ARG A 49 -1.73 1.02 -11.38
N ILE A 50 -1.94 -0.28 -11.20
CA ILE A 50 -3.20 -0.82 -10.66
C ILE A 50 -3.39 -0.38 -9.21
N ILE A 51 -2.34 -0.46 -8.38
CA ILE A 51 -2.37 0.00 -6.99
C ILE A 51 -2.65 1.51 -6.92
N ALA A 52 -1.94 2.30 -7.73
CA ALA A 52 -2.14 3.75 -7.78
C ALA A 52 -3.56 4.10 -8.19
N GLN A 53 -4.10 3.48 -9.23
CA GLN A 53 -5.49 3.71 -9.64
C GLN A 53 -6.47 3.38 -8.53
N ALA A 54 -6.28 2.25 -7.84
CA ALA A 54 -7.16 1.84 -6.74
C ALA A 54 -7.16 2.82 -5.56
N VAL A 55 -6.01 3.45 -5.26
CA VAL A 55 -5.93 4.50 -4.23
C VAL A 55 -6.54 5.80 -4.74
N MET A 56 -6.29 6.19 -5.99
CA MET A 56 -6.86 7.41 -6.59
C MET A 56 -8.39 7.35 -6.67
N ASP A 57 -8.97 6.16 -6.86
CA ASP A 57 -10.42 5.96 -6.90
C ASP A 57 -11.10 6.12 -5.52
N LEU A 58 -10.34 6.24 -4.43
CA LEU A 58 -10.89 6.55 -3.10
C LEU A 58 -11.42 7.97 -3.00
N ASP A 59 -10.82 8.91 -3.72
CA ASP A 59 -11.23 10.30 -3.73
C ASP A 59 -11.65 10.75 -5.14
N PRO A 60 -12.96 10.97 -5.38
CA PRO A 60 -13.41 11.52 -6.66
C PRO A 60 -12.93 12.95 -6.90
N CYS A 61 -12.51 13.66 -5.86
CA CYS A 61 -11.93 14.99 -5.93
C CYS A 61 -10.45 14.90 -6.33
N ARG A 62 -10.19 14.91 -7.64
CA ARG A 62 -8.85 14.72 -8.25
C ARG A 62 -7.78 15.76 -7.91
N LEU A 63 -8.11 16.77 -7.09
CA LEU A 63 -7.25 17.91 -6.81
C LEU A 63 -6.46 17.75 -5.51
N GLU A 64 -6.93 16.94 -4.56
CA GLU A 64 -6.38 16.88 -3.21
C GLU A 64 -6.45 15.46 -2.62
N TRP A 65 -5.77 15.26 -1.48
CA TRP A 65 -5.92 14.13 -0.54
C TRP A 65 -5.42 12.74 -0.93
N VAL A 66 -5.25 12.40 -2.20
CA VAL A 66 -4.59 11.17 -2.65
C VAL A 66 -3.48 11.51 -3.63
N GLY A 67 -2.42 10.69 -3.69
CA GLY A 67 -1.30 11.07 -4.52
C GLY A 67 -0.20 10.04 -4.66
N ILE A 68 0.82 10.46 -5.41
CA ILE A 68 2.05 9.73 -5.69
C ILE A 68 3.23 10.65 -5.35
N SER A 69 4.26 10.09 -4.73
CA SER A 69 5.48 10.82 -4.33
C SER A 69 6.72 9.93 -4.48
N PRO A 70 7.91 10.49 -4.76
CA PRO A 70 9.17 9.73 -4.69
C PRO A 70 9.58 9.40 -3.24
N GLU A 71 8.97 10.04 -2.26
CA GLU A 71 9.28 9.90 -0.83
C GLU A 71 8.01 9.80 0.02
N MET A 72 8.14 9.27 1.24
CA MET A 72 7.03 9.17 2.19
C MET A 72 6.55 10.57 2.57
N THR A 73 5.24 10.80 2.49
CA THR A 73 4.62 12.04 2.95
C THR A 73 4.16 11.91 4.40
N ASP A 74 3.28 12.82 4.86
CA ASP A 74 2.62 12.67 6.17
C ASP A 74 2.05 11.26 6.36
N ASN A 75 2.16 10.75 7.59
CA ASN A 75 1.82 9.38 7.91
C ASN A 75 1.35 9.24 9.36
N GLU A 76 0.34 8.41 9.59
CA GLU A 76 -0.23 8.12 10.93
C GLU A 76 -0.34 6.61 11.21
N HIS A 77 0.03 5.76 10.25
CA HIS A 77 -0.10 4.29 10.32
C HIS A 77 1.20 3.56 10.01
N HIS A 78 1.24 2.24 10.22
CA HIS A 78 2.32 1.43 9.66
C HIS A 78 2.33 1.47 8.13
N ILE A 79 3.51 1.29 7.53
CA ILE A 79 3.68 1.38 6.07
C ILE A 79 3.41 0.02 5.43
N LEU A 80 2.60 0.00 4.38
CA LEU A 80 2.45 -1.18 3.53
C LEU A 80 3.54 -1.14 2.46
N GLU A 81 4.52 -2.03 2.53
CA GLU A 81 5.50 -2.23 1.47
C GLU A 81 5.06 -3.36 0.53
N VAL A 82 5.16 -3.10 -0.77
CA VAL A 82 4.93 -4.07 -1.84
C VAL A 82 6.27 -4.39 -2.47
N ASP A 83 6.78 -5.59 -2.22
CA ASP A 83 8.01 -6.11 -2.81
C ASP A 83 7.65 -6.96 -4.04
N HIS A 84 7.93 -6.42 -5.23
CA HIS A 84 7.61 -7.07 -6.49
C HIS A 84 8.52 -8.26 -6.79
N ASP A 85 9.80 -8.17 -6.42
CA ASP A 85 10.81 -9.18 -6.73
C ASP A 85 10.54 -10.48 -5.94
N SER A 86 10.20 -10.33 -4.65
CA SER A 86 9.84 -11.48 -3.81
C SER A 86 8.33 -11.76 -3.76
N GLN A 87 7.51 -10.93 -4.41
CA GLN A 87 6.05 -10.97 -4.39
C GLN A 87 5.46 -11.00 -2.98
N ARG A 88 5.89 -10.07 -2.14
CA ARG A 88 5.48 -9.97 -0.73
C ARG A 88 4.86 -8.64 -0.39
N VAL A 89 3.89 -8.67 0.53
CA VAL A 89 3.42 -7.49 1.24
C VAL A 89 4.01 -7.50 2.63
N ARG A 90 4.69 -6.42 3.02
CA ARG A 90 5.22 -6.22 4.37
C ARG A 90 4.51 -5.07 5.06
N VAL A 91 4.36 -5.18 6.37
CA VAL A 91 4.00 -4.06 7.24
C VAL A 91 5.28 -3.59 7.90
N LEU A 92 5.69 -2.36 7.62
CA LEU A 92 6.86 -1.75 8.22
C LEU A 92 6.46 -0.78 9.33
N SER A 93 7.30 -0.65 10.34
CA SER A 93 7.13 0.40 11.34
C SER A 93 7.13 1.80 10.71
N GLY A 94 6.32 2.72 11.25
CA GLY A 94 6.11 4.06 10.71
C GLY A 94 7.13 5.11 11.16
N ASP A 95 8.15 4.70 11.91
CA ASP A 95 9.17 5.56 12.51
C ASP A 95 10.41 5.73 11.62
N ASP A 96 10.92 6.97 11.56
CA ASP A 96 12.05 7.37 10.71
C ASP A 96 13.41 6.80 11.18
N GLY A 97 13.46 6.18 12.35
CA GLY A 97 14.69 5.66 12.99
C GLY A 97 15.17 4.29 12.49
N GLY A 98 14.44 3.68 11.55
CA GLY A 98 14.77 2.37 10.99
C GLY A 98 13.53 1.50 10.87
N ARG A 99 13.00 1.37 9.65
CA ARG A 99 11.80 0.59 9.37
C ARG A 99 12.04 -0.89 9.65
N ARG A 100 11.35 -1.44 10.65
CA ARG A 100 11.34 -2.89 10.95
C ARG A 100 10.14 -3.57 10.32
N VAL A 101 10.32 -4.79 9.83
CA VAL A 101 9.21 -5.64 9.38
C VAL A 101 8.44 -6.13 10.61
N LEU A 102 7.16 -5.77 10.70
CA LEU A 102 6.24 -6.20 11.75
C LEU A 102 5.49 -7.45 11.35
N ARG A 103 5.08 -7.51 10.07
CA ARG A 103 4.32 -8.62 9.47
C ARG A 103 4.67 -8.73 8.00
N GLU A 104 4.49 -9.93 7.45
CA GLU A 104 4.76 -10.21 6.04
C GLU A 104 3.87 -11.35 5.55
N TRP A 105 3.46 -11.25 4.29
CA TRP A 105 2.72 -12.28 3.57
C TRP A 105 3.21 -12.35 2.13
N ASP A 106 3.14 -13.51 1.50
CA ASP A 106 3.17 -13.53 0.04
C ASP A 106 1.88 -12.92 -0.55
N PHE A 107 1.91 -12.52 -1.82
CA PHE A 107 0.73 -11.94 -2.47
C PHE A 107 -0.49 -12.87 -2.43
N ALA A 108 -0.32 -14.18 -2.55
CA ALA A 108 -1.41 -15.16 -2.57
C ALA A 108 -2.07 -15.35 -1.20
N GLU A 109 -1.30 -15.27 -0.12
CA GLU A 109 -1.77 -15.22 1.26
C GLU A 109 -2.53 -13.92 1.51
N TYR A 110 -1.92 -12.78 1.17
CA TYR A 110 -2.51 -11.46 1.41
C TYR A 110 -3.88 -11.31 0.74
N VAL A 111 -4.04 -11.73 -0.52
CA VAL A 111 -5.32 -11.66 -1.25
C VAL A 111 -6.39 -12.65 -0.76
N ARG A 112 -6.02 -13.67 0.03
CA ARG A 112 -6.97 -14.62 0.63
C ARG A 112 -7.35 -14.24 2.06
N MET A 113 -6.65 -13.29 2.66
CA MET A 113 -6.88 -12.85 4.03
C MET A 113 -8.33 -12.37 4.21
N PRO A 114 -9.04 -12.80 5.26
CA PRO A 114 -10.39 -12.35 5.51
C PRO A 114 -10.42 -10.86 5.86
N TYR A 115 -11.51 -10.18 5.50
CA TYR A 115 -11.66 -8.74 5.71
C TYR A 115 -11.49 -8.30 7.18
N SER A 116 -11.86 -9.16 8.14
CA SER A 116 -11.68 -8.92 9.58
C SER A 116 -10.21 -8.79 9.99
N GLU A 117 -9.30 -9.51 9.32
CA GLU A 117 -7.86 -9.44 9.60
C GLU A 117 -7.22 -8.21 8.96
N LEU A 118 -7.70 -7.78 7.77
CA LEU A 118 -7.20 -6.60 7.06
C LEU A 118 -7.31 -5.30 7.88
N LYS A 119 -8.39 -5.15 8.66
CA LYS A 119 -8.61 -3.96 9.49
C LYS A 119 -7.57 -3.77 10.60
N GLY A 120 -6.82 -4.82 10.94
CA GLY A 120 -5.76 -4.77 11.94
C GLY A 120 -4.36 -4.78 11.35
N VAL A 121 -4.20 -4.65 10.02
CA VAL A 121 -2.90 -4.80 9.32
C VAL A 121 -1.96 -3.62 9.51
N ILE A 122 -2.47 -2.40 9.71
CA ILE A 122 -1.65 -1.22 9.97
C ILE A 122 -2.15 -0.43 11.18
#